data_AF-A0A0W0FQB7-F1
#
_entry.id   AF-A0A0W0FQB7-F1
#
_cell.length_a   1.000
_cell.length_b   1.000
_cell.length_c   1.000
_cell.angle_alpha   90.00
_cell.angle_beta   90.00
_cell.angle_gamma   90.00
#
_symmetry.space_group_name_H-M   'P 1'
#
loop_
_entity.id
_entity.type
_entity.pdbx_description
1 polymer ?
#
loop_
_entity_poly.entity_id
_entity_poly.type
_entity_poly.pdbx_seq_one_letter_code
_entity_poly.pdbx_strand_id
1 'polypeptide(L)'
;MWELVDTIGDAQLKIKDLQMKDRADEFVHEFRLLAIETGYGDQVLIKIFREGLLLSLAKKIMDRLEEKPETLKRWYKAAIRYDNQWKMTEAAVEKWRIKRGKTELKKPKII
;
A
#
# COMPACT_ATOMS: atom_id res chain seq x y z
N MET A 1 34.92 8.51 -7.59
CA MET A 1 34.19 8.92 -6.37
C MET A 1 32.98 9.82 -6.65
N TRP A 2 32.83 10.39 -7.86
CA TRP A 2 31.65 11.17 -8.28
C TRP A 2 30.42 10.30 -8.64
N GLU A 3 30.63 9.13 -9.25
CA GLU A 3 29.53 8.22 -9.65
C GLU A 3 28.65 7.72 -8.49
N LEU A 4 29.21 7.59 -7.29
CA LEU A 4 28.46 7.18 -6.10
C LEU A 4 27.52 8.29 -5.59
N VAL A 5 27.87 9.56 -5.82
CA VAL A 5 27.04 10.70 -5.40
C VAL A 5 25.83 10.83 -6.32
N ASP A 6 26.03 10.63 -7.63
CA ASP A 6 24.95 10.65 -8.61
C ASP A 6 23.94 9.51 -8.36
N THR A 7 24.43 8.30 -8.05
CA THR A 7 23.56 7.15 -7.75
C THR A 7 22.75 7.30 -6.46
N ILE A 8 23.33 7.87 -5.39
CA ILE A 8 22.59 8.18 -4.16
C ILE A 8 21.54 9.27 -4.41
N GLY A 9 21.90 10.34 -5.13
CA GLY A 9 20.98 11.42 -5.49
C GLY A 9 19.78 10.90 -6.29
N ASP A 10 20.02 10.04 -7.26
CA ASP A 10 18.98 9.39 -8.06
C ASP A 10 18.06 8.52 -7.21
N ALA A 11 18.60 7.71 -6.29
CA ALA A 11 17.79 6.90 -5.37
C ALA A 11 16.93 7.78 -4.45
N GLN A 12 17.48 8.90 -3.98
CA GLN A 12 16.78 9.88 -3.15
C GLN A 12 15.64 10.61 -3.89
N LEU A 13 15.80 10.87 -5.19
CA LEU A 13 14.73 11.43 -6.02
C LEU A 13 13.64 10.37 -6.25
N LYS A 14 14.03 9.17 -6.71
CA LYS A 14 13.10 8.07 -7.00
C LYS A 14 12.25 7.67 -5.79
N ILE A 15 12.84 7.59 -4.59
CA ILE A 15 12.09 7.17 -3.40
C ILE A 15 11.06 8.21 -2.96
N LYS A 16 11.31 9.51 -3.19
CA LYS A 16 10.38 10.59 -2.86
C LYS A 16 9.20 10.64 -3.82
N ASP A 17 9.45 10.32 -5.08
CA ASP A 17 8.42 10.26 -6.12
C ASP A 17 7.68 8.90 -6.17
N LEU A 18 8.13 7.91 -5.39
CA LEU A 18 7.53 6.59 -5.37
C LEU A 18 6.13 6.64 -4.75
N GLN A 19 5.15 6.20 -5.51
CA GLN A 19 3.75 6.16 -5.10
C GLN A 19 3.19 4.74 -5.32
N MET A 20 2.41 4.27 -4.34
CA MET A 20 1.65 3.04 -4.46
C MET A 20 0.62 3.19 -5.57
N LYS A 21 0.63 2.23 -6.52
CA LYS A 21 -0.31 2.21 -7.65
C LYS A 21 -1.49 1.28 -7.37
N ASP A 22 -1.23 -0.02 -7.30
CA ASP A 22 -2.29 -1.03 -7.13
C ASP A 22 -2.05 -1.92 -5.91
N ARG A 23 -0.87 -2.53 -5.77
CA ARG A 23 -0.60 -3.49 -4.68
C ARG A 23 0.45 -2.99 -3.70
N ALA A 24 0.15 -3.15 -2.41
CA ALA A 24 1.05 -2.71 -1.35
C ALA A 24 2.33 -3.54 -1.27
N ASP A 25 2.32 -4.82 -1.69
CA ASP A 25 3.52 -5.66 -1.66
C ASP A 25 4.54 -5.27 -2.75
N GLU A 26 4.08 -4.92 -3.95
CA GLU A 26 4.92 -4.36 -5.02
C GLU A 26 5.53 -3.02 -4.59
N PHE A 27 4.71 -2.11 -4.07
CA PHE A 27 5.19 -0.83 -3.54
C PHE A 27 6.23 -1.01 -2.42
N VAL A 28 5.98 -1.91 -1.46
CA VAL A 28 6.93 -2.19 -0.37
C VAL A 28 8.23 -2.80 -0.90
N HIS A 29 8.17 -3.63 -1.93
CA HIS A 29 9.36 -4.21 -2.55
C HIS A 29 10.24 -3.13 -3.19
N GLU A 30 9.66 -2.30 -4.06
CA GLU A 30 10.36 -1.19 -4.72
C GLU A 30 10.94 -0.19 -3.72
N PHE A 31 10.13 0.18 -2.71
CA PHE A 31 10.56 1.12 -1.67
C PHE A 31 11.78 0.60 -0.90
N ARG A 32 11.82 -0.70 -0.57
CA ARG A 32 12.95 -1.29 0.18
C ARG A 32 14.25 -1.25 -0.60
N LEU A 33 14.20 -1.50 -1.91
CA LEU A 33 15.39 -1.46 -2.76
C LEU A 33 15.98 -0.05 -2.77
N LEU A 34 15.14 0.96 -3.00
CA LEU A 34 15.57 2.37 -2.99
C LEU A 34 16.04 2.81 -1.59
N ALA A 35 15.37 2.38 -0.52
CA ALA A 35 15.71 2.78 0.85
C ALA A 35 17.16 2.43 1.21
N ILE A 36 17.65 1.27 0.78
CA ILE A 36 19.03 0.82 1.02
C ILE A 36 20.04 1.78 0.35
N GLU A 37 19.73 2.28 -0.83
CA GLU A 37 20.62 3.14 -1.63
C GLU A 37 20.63 4.60 -1.16
N THR A 38 19.55 5.05 -0.49
CA THR A 38 19.38 6.48 -0.14
C THR A 38 20.25 6.97 1.01
N GLY A 39 20.70 6.06 1.89
CA GLY A 39 21.37 6.42 3.14
C GLY A 39 20.48 7.10 4.19
N TYR A 40 19.17 7.15 3.99
CA TYR A 40 18.25 7.77 4.94
C TYR A 40 18.06 6.92 6.21
N GLY A 41 17.88 7.60 7.34
CA GLY A 41 17.47 6.96 8.59
C GLY A 41 15.97 6.62 8.61
N ASP A 42 15.60 5.66 9.45
CA ASP A 42 14.23 5.11 9.55
C ASP A 42 13.13 6.17 9.70
N GLN A 43 13.36 7.24 10.46
CA GLN A 43 12.36 8.30 10.66
C GLN A 43 12.01 9.03 9.35
N VAL A 44 13.03 9.31 8.53
CA VAL A 44 12.84 9.94 7.21
C VAL A 44 12.14 8.95 6.27
N LEU A 45 12.58 7.69 6.26
CA LEU A 45 11.97 6.65 5.44
C LEU A 45 10.50 6.38 5.81
N ILE A 46 10.14 6.41 7.09
CA ILE A 46 8.75 6.25 7.53
C ILE A 46 7.89 7.40 7.01
N LYS A 47 8.40 8.64 7.05
CA LYS A 47 7.66 9.80 6.51
C LYS A 47 7.41 9.63 5.01
N ILE A 48 8.46 9.37 4.23
CA ILE A 48 8.37 9.18 2.77
C ILE A 48 7.45 8.00 2.45
N PHE A 49 7.58 6.87 3.17
CA PHE A 49 6.74 5.70 2.97
C PHE A 49 5.25 6.02 3.15
N ARG A 50 4.90 6.80 4.20
CA ARG A 50 3.52 7.22 4.45
C ARG A 50 2.97 8.12 3.36
N GLU A 51 3.80 9.01 2.82
CA GLU A 51 3.46 9.91 1.71
C GLU A 51 3.33 9.16 0.38
N GLY A 52 4.01 8.01 0.24
CA GLY A 52 3.91 7.11 -0.91
C GLY A 52 2.71 6.15 -0.89
N LEU A 53 2.02 6.01 0.25
CA LEU A 53 0.85 5.13 0.35
C LEU A 53 -0.44 5.81 -0.14
N LEU A 54 -1.40 5.00 -0.60
CA LEU A 54 -2.77 5.47 -0.77
C LEU A 54 -3.30 6.04 0.56
N LEU A 55 -3.87 7.25 0.51
CA LEU A 55 -4.33 7.99 1.70
C LEU A 55 -5.29 7.17 2.58
N SER A 56 -6.20 6.40 1.97
CA SER A 56 -7.15 5.53 2.66
C SER A 56 -6.44 4.42 3.44
N LEU A 57 -5.38 3.83 2.87
CA LEU A 57 -4.58 2.79 3.48
C LEU A 57 -3.72 3.35 4.62
N ALA A 58 -3.05 4.49 4.39
CA ALA A 58 -2.26 5.17 5.40
C ALA A 58 -3.11 5.54 6.63
N LYS A 59 -4.31 6.10 6.40
CA LYS A 59 -5.28 6.41 7.46
C LYS A 59 -5.71 5.16 8.23
N LYS A 60 -6.06 4.08 7.51
CA LYS A 60 -6.46 2.80 8.13
C LYS A 60 -5.35 2.18 9.00
N ILE A 61 -4.09 2.31 8.59
CA ILE A 61 -2.94 1.86 9.40
C ILE A 61 -2.87 2.69 10.69
N MET A 62 -2.98 4.02 10.59
CA MET A 62 -2.93 4.93 11.74
C MET A 62 -4.10 4.70 12.71
N ASP A 63 -5.30 4.44 12.19
CA ASP A 63 -6.52 4.28 13.00
C ASP A 63 -6.57 2.93 13.75
N ARG A 64 -5.90 1.89 13.25
CA ARG A 64 -6.02 0.51 13.77
C ARG A 64 -4.84 0.01 14.58
N LEU A 65 -3.71 0.70 14.56
CA LEU A 65 -2.56 0.32 15.38
C LEU A 65 -2.63 1.07 16.71
N GLU A 66 -3.01 0.33 17.78
CA GLU A 66 -3.06 0.83 19.17
C GLU A 66 -1.74 1.50 19.58
N GLU A 67 -0.62 0.92 19.15
CA GLU A 67 0.69 1.58 19.13
C GLU A 67 1.05 1.95 17.70
N LYS A 68 1.22 3.26 17.42
CA LYS A 68 1.69 3.73 16.11
C LYS A 68 2.90 2.91 15.68
N PRO A 69 2.96 2.41 14.43
CA PRO A 69 4.11 1.64 14.00
C PRO A 69 5.36 2.52 14.02
N GLU A 70 6.24 2.28 14.99
CA GLU A 70 7.47 3.07 15.18
C GLU A 70 8.60 2.64 14.25
N THR A 71 8.47 1.46 13.64
CA THR A 71 9.50 0.91 12.75
C THR A 71 8.98 0.77 11.33
N LEU A 72 9.87 1.00 10.38
CA LEU A 72 9.60 0.86 8.96
C LEU A 72 9.12 -0.57 8.61
N LYS A 73 9.64 -1.59 9.32
CA LYS A 73 9.17 -2.98 9.21
C LYS A 73 7.72 -3.19 9.66
N ARG A 74 7.27 -2.54 10.74
CA ARG A 74 5.86 -2.59 11.17
C ARG A 74 4.97 -1.91 10.12
N TRP A 75 5.40 -0.78 9.56
CA TRP A 75 4.71 -0.10 8.45
C TRP A 75 4.53 -1.01 7.22
N TYR A 76 5.60 -1.66 6.76
CA TYR A 76 5.53 -2.59 5.62
C TYR A 76 4.51 -3.71 5.83
N LYS A 77 4.56 -4.37 6.99
CA LYS A 77 3.64 -5.46 7.32
C LYS A 77 2.18 -4.97 7.38
N ALA A 78 1.96 -3.80 7.96
CA ALA A 78 0.62 -3.23 8.08
C ALA A 78 0.03 -2.87 6.71
N ALA A 79 0.81 -2.23 5.84
CA ALA A 79 0.38 -1.87 4.48
C ALA A 79 -0.07 -3.09 3.69
N ILE A 80 0.78 -4.13 3.61
CA ILE A 80 0.47 -5.38 2.90
C ILE A 80 -0.77 -6.05 3.48
N ARG A 81 -0.85 -6.15 4.82
CA ARG A 81 -1.97 -6.81 5.49
C ARG A 81 -3.30 -6.11 5.18
N TYR A 82 -3.36 -4.80 5.32
CA TYR A 82 -4.62 -4.06 5.18
C TYR A 82 -5.07 -3.89 3.73
N ASP A 83 -4.13 -3.80 2.79
CA ASP A 83 -4.41 -3.83 1.36
C ASP A 83 -5.00 -5.19 0.94
N ASN A 84 -4.34 -6.29 1.34
CA ASN A 84 -4.85 -7.64 1.06
C ASN A 84 -6.24 -7.89 1.67
N GLN A 85 -6.47 -7.45 2.92
CA GLN A 85 -7.79 -7.55 3.54
C GLN A 85 -8.86 -6.77 2.77
N TRP A 86 -8.52 -5.57 2.27
CA TRP A 86 -9.44 -4.76 1.47
C TRP A 86 -9.79 -5.47 0.16
N LYS A 87 -8.78 -5.92 -0.60
CA LYS A 87 -9.00 -6.63 -1.87
C LYS A 87 -9.80 -7.93 -1.70
N MET A 88 -9.58 -8.67 -0.61
CA MET A 88 -10.40 -9.85 -0.29
C MET A 88 -11.86 -9.47 -0.01
N THR A 89 -12.09 -8.37 0.72
CA THR A 89 -13.45 -7.89 1.03
C THR A 89 -14.16 -7.42 -0.22
N GLU A 90 -13.50 -6.62 -1.07
CA GLU A 90 -14.04 -6.14 -2.35
C GLU A 90 -14.40 -7.30 -3.27
N ALA A 91 -13.53 -8.31 -3.38
CA ALA A 91 -13.81 -9.50 -4.17
C ALA A 91 -15.02 -10.30 -3.63
N ALA A 92 -15.19 -10.36 -2.31
CA ALA A 92 -16.35 -11.02 -1.70
C ALA A 92 -17.65 -10.22 -1.94
N VAL A 93 -17.60 -8.90 -1.80
CA VAL A 93 -18.72 -7.98 -2.07
C VAL A 93 -19.15 -8.09 -3.53
N GLU A 94 -18.22 -8.08 -4.48
CA GLU A 94 -18.55 -8.20 -5.90
C GLU A 94 -19.17 -9.56 -6.23
N LYS A 95 -18.64 -10.65 -5.67
CA LYS A 95 -19.26 -11.98 -5.79
C LYS A 95 -20.69 -12.00 -5.26
N TRP A 96 -20.94 -11.35 -4.12
CA TRP A 96 -22.29 -11.24 -3.55
C TRP A 96 -23.22 -10.40 -4.43
N ARG A 97 -22.74 -9.27 -4.96
CA ARG A 97 -23.49 -8.39 -5.88
C ARG A 97 -23.91 -9.12 -7.15
N ILE A 98 -22.98 -9.84 -7.78
CA ILE A 98 -23.25 -10.67 -8.97
C ILE A 98 -24.28 -11.76 -8.66
N LYS A 99 -24.14 -12.44 -7.51
CA LYS A 99 -25.10 -13.49 -7.10
C LYS A 99 -26.50 -12.90 -6.95
N ARG A 100 -26.64 -11.76 -6.26
CA ARG A 100 -27.93 -11.06 -6.08
C ARG A 100 -28.57 -10.64 -7.40
N GLY A 101 -27.82 -9.98 -8.29
CA GLY A 101 -28.32 -9.57 -9.60
C GLY A 101 -28.81 -10.76 -10.44
N LYS A 102 -28.10 -11.90 -10.40
CA LYS A 102 -28.55 -13.14 -11.06
C LYS A 102 -29.84 -13.71 -10.45
N THR A 103 -30.04 -13.63 -9.14
CA THR A 103 -31.31 -14.05 -8.50
C THR A 103 -32.47 -13.13 -8.85
N GLU A 104 -32.25 -11.83 -8.97
CA GLU A 104 -33.31 -10.86 -9.32
C GLU A 104 -33.79 -11.03 -10.77
N LEU A 105 -32.89 -11.34 -11.71
CA LEU A 105 -33.23 -11.67 -13.11
C LEU A 105 -33.97 -13.01 -13.27
N LYS A 106 -33.83 -13.93 -12.31
CA LYS A 106 -34.47 -15.25 -12.33
C LYS A 106 -35.84 -15.28 -11.66
N LYS A 107 -36.32 -14.18 -11.08
CA LYS A 107 -37.68 -14.15 -10.53
C LYS A 107 -38.68 -14.20 -11.69
N PRO A 108 -39.55 -15.22 -11.79
CA PRO A 108 -40.57 -15.24 -12.82
C PRO A 108 -41.49 -14.02 -12.63
N LYS A 109 -41.81 -13.33 -13.74
CA LYS A 109 -42.93 -12.39 -13.74
C LYS A 109 -44.18 -13.22 -13.44
N ILE A 110 -44.75 -12.99 -12.27
CA ILE A 110 -46.06 -13.52 -11.92
C ILE A 110 -47.03 -12.75 -12.84
N ILE A 111 -47.55 -13.45 -13.86
CA ILE A 111 -48.64 -13.00 -14.73
C ILE A 111 -49.94 -13.44 -14.06
#